data_AF-A0A941ZP69-F1
#
_entry.id   AF-A0A941ZP69-F1
#
_cell.length_a   1.000
_cell.length_b   1.000
_cell.length_c   1.000
_cell.angle_alpha   90.00
_cell.angle_beta   90.00
_cell.angle_gamma   90.00
#
_symmetry.space_group_name_H-M   'P 1'
#
loop_
_entity.id
_entity.type
_entity.pdbx_description
1 polymer ?
#
loop_
_entity_poly.entity_id
_entity_poly.type
_entity_poly.pdbx_seq_one_letter_code
_entity_poly.pdbx_strand_id
1 'polypeptide(L)'
;MKLNQIISAIVASSLLIGCAGREAKVVPAIQPGDDGLGCSQLLEAMVLNTKEIQGLAKERNNDIAGNAVATVAGAFLLIPWFFLDTKNAASQEARGLVRRNQVLAERYRLKNCSPKIEDYKENPILLDTNYSQVQSQTTNP
;
A
#
# COMPACT_ATOMS: atom_id res chain seq x y z
N MET A 1 10.23 -28.76 37.34
CA MET A 1 10.29 -27.31 37.05
C MET A 1 9.61 -26.58 38.20
N LYS A 2 10.26 -25.62 38.88
CA LYS A 2 9.67 -24.97 40.06
C LYS A 2 8.58 -23.97 39.63
N LEU A 3 7.47 -23.91 40.36
CA LEU A 3 6.31 -23.03 40.08
C LEU A 3 6.74 -21.57 39.84
N ASN A 4 7.71 -21.05 40.60
CA ASN A 4 8.23 -19.69 40.44
C ASN A 4 8.98 -19.47 39.12
N GLN A 5 9.57 -20.51 38.53
CA GLN A 5 10.20 -20.41 37.22
C GLN A 5 9.17 -20.42 36.08
N ILE A 6 8.03 -21.08 36.29
CA ILE A 6 6.90 -21.05 35.34
C ILE A 6 6.28 -19.64 35.31
N ILE A 7 6.08 -19.04 36.48
CA ILE A 7 5.51 -17.68 36.60
C ILE A 7 6.42 -16.64 35.92
N SER A 8 7.74 -16.71 36.15
CA SER A 8 8.71 -15.81 35.53
C SER A 8 8.71 -15.90 34.00
N ALA A 9 8.62 -17.10 33.44
CA ALA A 9 8.57 -17.33 32.00
C ALA A 9 7.29 -16.78 31.35
N ILE A 10 6.14 -16.89 32.03
CA ILE A 10 4.85 -16.34 31.55
C ILE A 10 4.89 -14.81 31.50
N VAL A 11 5.38 -14.16 32.57
CA VAL A 11 5.48 -12.70 32.65
C VAL A 11 6.45 -12.15 31.60
N ALA A 12 7.59 -12.81 31.38
CA ALA A 12 8.54 -12.41 30.34
C ALA A 12 7.95 -12.52 28.93
N SER A 13 7.10 -13.52 28.67
CA SER A 13 6.47 -13.73 27.35
C SER A 13 5.41 -12.67 27.03
N SER A 14 4.69 -12.16 28.04
CA SER A 14 3.67 -11.11 27.85
C SER A 14 4.24 -9.73 27.49
N LEU A 15 5.54 -9.51 27.66
CA LEU A 15 6.21 -8.25 27.28
C LEU A 15 6.62 -8.22 25.79
N LEU A 16 6.49 -9.34 25.07
CA LEU A 16 6.82 -9.48 23.65
C LEU A 16 5.60 -9.37 22.73
N ILE A 17 4.47 -8.85 23.22
CA ILE A 17 3.32 -8.51 22.36
C ILE A 17 3.74 -7.29 21.52
N GLY A 18 4.46 -7.53 20.43
CA GLY A 18 4.84 -6.50 19.47
C GLY A 18 3.59 -5.85 18.85
N CYS A 19 3.72 -4.59 18.42
CA CYS A 19 2.70 -3.93 17.60
C CYS A 19 2.44 -4.81 16.36
N ALA A 20 1.29 -5.49 16.34
CA ALA A 20 0.79 -6.10 15.12
C ALA A 20 0.63 -4.99 14.07
N GLY A 21 1.06 -5.26 12.83
CA GLY A 21 0.99 -4.30 11.72
C GLY A 21 -0.43 -3.77 11.51
N ARG A 22 -0.55 -2.60 10.88
CA ARG A 22 -1.83 -1.94 10.65
C ARG A 22 -2.66 -2.64 9.57
N GLU A 23 -3.98 -2.44 9.63
CA GLU A 23 -4.90 -2.83 8.56
C GLU A 23 -4.75 -1.92 7.33
N ALA A 24 -5.00 -2.47 6.14
CA ALA A 24 -4.99 -1.74 4.89
C ALA A 24 -6.27 -0.92 4.70
N LYS A 25 -6.15 0.39 4.47
CA LYS A 25 -7.25 1.28 4.13
C LYS A 25 -7.34 1.48 2.61
N VAL A 26 -7.93 0.51 1.93
CA VAL A 26 -8.04 0.54 0.46
C VAL A 26 -9.07 1.56 0.00
N VAL A 27 -8.62 2.53 -0.81
CA VAL A 27 -9.49 3.52 -1.44
C VAL A 27 -10.22 2.90 -2.65
N PRO A 28 -11.54 3.14 -2.83
CA PRO A 28 -12.27 2.66 -4.00
C PRO A 28 -11.80 3.38 -5.28
N ALA A 29 -11.81 2.66 -6.40
CA ALA A 29 -11.37 3.20 -7.68
C ALA A 29 -12.28 4.36 -8.18
N ILE A 30 -13.59 4.24 -7.96
CA ILE A 30 -14.60 5.26 -8.26
C ILE A 30 -15.13 5.80 -6.92
N GLN A 31 -15.22 7.13 -6.80
CA GLN A 31 -15.81 7.81 -5.64
C GLN A 31 -17.06 8.61 -6.02
N PRO A 32 -18.01 8.76 -5.09
CA PRO A 32 -19.14 9.67 -5.28
C PRO A 32 -18.64 11.10 -5.58
N GLY A 33 -19.19 11.72 -6.63
CA GLY A 33 -18.80 13.07 -7.05
C GLY A 33 -17.69 13.13 -8.09
N ASP A 34 -17.04 12.02 -8.44
CA ASP A 34 -16.04 11.98 -9.51
C ASP A 34 -16.62 12.45 -10.86
N ASP A 35 -17.94 12.31 -11.08
CA ASP A 35 -18.65 12.81 -12.27
C ASP A 35 -18.60 14.33 -12.43
N GLY A 36 -18.67 15.05 -11.30
CA GLY A 36 -18.66 16.51 -11.26
C GLY A 36 -17.28 17.14 -11.43
N LEU A 37 -16.20 16.36 -11.38
CA LEU A 37 -14.85 16.91 -11.40
C LEU A 37 -14.50 17.55 -12.76
N GLY A 38 -13.95 18.76 -12.71
CA GLY A 38 -13.34 19.44 -13.85
C GLY A 38 -11.95 18.90 -14.21
N CYS A 39 -11.43 19.27 -15.38
CA CYS A 39 -10.14 18.80 -15.86
C CYS A 39 -8.97 19.08 -14.89
N SER A 40 -8.91 20.28 -14.31
CA SER A 40 -7.90 20.65 -13.32
C SER A 40 -8.01 19.82 -12.04
N GLN A 41 -9.23 19.58 -11.58
CA GLN A 41 -9.50 18.80 -10.37
C GLN A 41 -9.17 17.32 -10.57
N LEU A 42 -9.45 16.76 -11.74
CA LEU A 42 -9.04 15.40 -12.10
C LEU A 42 -7.52 15.25 -12.10
N LEU A 43 -6.82 16.21 -12.69
CA LEU A 43 -5.36 16.25 -12.71
C LEU A 43 -4.78 16.35 -11.30
N GLU A 44 -5.31 17.26 -10.49
CA GLU A 44 -4.90 17.47 -9.11
C GLU A 44 -5.12 16.21 -8.26
N ALA A 45 -6.28 15.57 -8.39
CA ALA A 45 -6.58 14.32 -7.70
C ALA A 45 -5.58 13.21 -8.09
N MET A 46 -5.24 13.08 -9.38
CA MET A 46 -4.23 12.13 -9.83
C MET A 46 -2.85 12.42 -9.22
N VAL A 47 -2.45 13.70 -9.17
CA VAL A 47 -1.20 14.15 -8.54
C VAL A 47 -1.15 13.81 -7.05
N LEU A 48 -2.24 14.08 -6.32
CA LEU A 48 -2.33 13.82 -4.88
C LEU A 48 -2.24 12.31 -4.60
N ASN A 49 -2.99 11.49 -5.33
CA ASN A 49 -2.94 10.04 -5.18
C ASN A 49 -1.53 9.48 -5.45
N THR A 50 -0.82 10.01 -6.46
CA THR A 50 0.55 9.56 -6.75
C THR A 50 1.55 9.96 -5.67
N LYS A 51 1.41 11.15 -5.07
CA LYS A 51 2.22 11.53 -3.90
C LYS A 51 2.00 10.58 -2.73
N GLU A 52 0.75 10.18 -2.50
CA GLU A 52 0.41 9.21 -1.45
C GLU A 52 1.01 7.82 -1.75
N ILE A 53 0.93 7.34 -3.00
CA ILE A 53 1.61 6.10 -3.44
C ILE A 53 3.12 6.13 -3.15
N GLN A 54 3.79 7.26 -3.43
CA GLN A 54 5.22 7.41 -3.11
C GLN A 54 5.50 7.41 -1.60
N GLY A 55 4.59 7.96 -0.80
CA GLY A 55 4.63 7.88 0.66
C GLY A 55 4.54 6.43 1.15
N LEU A 56 3.58 5.67 0.63
CA LEU A 56 3.39 4.25 0.95
C LEU A 56 4.58 3.38 0.51
N ALA A 57 5.24 3.71 -0.61
CA ALA A 57 6.46 3.02 -1.03
C ALA A 57 7.61 3.22 -0.04
N LYS A 58 7.73 4.41 0.57
CA LYS A 58 8.70 4.68 1.63
C LYS A 58 8.36 3.95 2.92
N GLU A 59 7.07 3.90 3.28
CA GLU A 59 6.57 3.10 4.41
C GLU A 59 6.98 1.62 4.27
N ARG A 60 6.72 1.02 3.10
CA ARG A 60 7.15 -0.35 2.79
C ARG A 60 8.64 -0.58 2.99
N ASN A 61 9.47 0.32 2.47
CA ASN A 61 10.93 0.18 2.56
C ASN A 61 11.41 0.30 4.02
N ASN A 62 10.79 1.16 4.82
CA ASN A 62 11.08 1.28 6.25
C ASN A 62 10.64 0.04 7.04
N ASP A 63 9.47 -0.54 6.71
CA ASP A 63 8.97 -1.77 7.35
C ASP A 63 9.86 -2.98 7.05
N ILE A 64 10.45 -3.03 5.85
CA ILE A 64 11.42 -4.06 5.46
C ILE A 64 12.77 -3.83 6.15
N ALA A 65 13.25 -2.58 6.25
CA ALA A 65 14.53 -2.27 6.87
C ALA A 65 14.52 -2.42 8.40
N GLY A 66 13.40 -2.10 9.06
CA GLY A 66 13.25 -2.26 10.51
C GLY A 66 13.10 -3.72 10.97
N ASN A 67 12.65 -4.61 10.08
CA ASN A 67 12.34 -6.01 10.39
C ASN A 67 13.09 -7.04 9.53
N ALA A 68 14.25 -6.68 8.96
CA ALA A 68 15.18 -7.63 8.34
C ALA A 68 15.84 -8.60 9.36
N VAL A 69 15.23 -8.76 10.54
CA VAL A 69 15.40 -9.87 11.49
C VAL A 69 14.08 -10.65 11.51
N ALA A 70 13.66 -11.18 10.36
CA ALA A 70 12.55 -12.13 10.29
C ALA A 70 13.13 -13.53 10.05
N THR A 71 13.29 -14.24 11.15
CA THR A 71 13.66 -15.64 11.31
C THR A 71 12.84 -16.59 10.43
N VAL A 72 13.25 -16.77 9.18
CA VAL A 72 12.72 -17.83 8.30
C VAL A 72 13.50 -19.12 8.57
N ALA A 73 12.96 -19.96 9.46
CA ALA A 73 13.11 -21.42 9.40
C ALA A 73 12.29 -22.16 10.48
N GLY A 74 12.04 -21.57 11.66
CA GLY A 74 11.62 -22.38 12.83
C GLY A 74 10.16 -22.30 13.29
N ALA A 75 9.42 -21.23 12.99
CA ALA A 75 8.15 -20.94 13.66
C ALA A 75 6.88 -21.16 12.80
N PHE A 76 7.03 -21.53 11.53
CA PHE A 76 5.92 -21.58 10.56
C PHE A 76 4.95 -22.77 10.71
N LEU A 77 5.15 -23.65 11.69
CA LEU A 77 4.35 -24.88 11.79
C LEU A 77 3.10 -24.79 12.67
N LEU A 78 2.88 -23.72 13.45
CA LEU A 78 1.78 -23.70 14.44
C LEU A 78 0.88 -22.46 14.49
N ILE A 79 1.11 -21.41 13.69
CA ILE A 79 0.17 -20.28 13.60
C ILE A 79 -0.18 -20.02 12.13
N PRO A 80 -1.24 -20.67 11.60
CA PRO A 80 -1.73 -20.36 10.27
C PRO A 80 -2.81 -19.27 10.32
N TRP A 81 -2.88 -18.53 9.22
CA TRP A 81 -4.03 -17.75 8.73
C TRP A 81 -4.27 -16.31 9.21
N PHE A 82 -3.91 -15.89 10.43
CA PHE A 82 -4.32 -14.56 10.93
C PHE A 82 -3.31 -13.41 10.75
N PHE A 83 -2.05 -13.69 10.38
CA PHE A 83 -0.98 -12.67 10.29
C PHE A 83 -0.36 -12.52 8.90
N LEU A 84 -1.00 -13.03 7.84
CA LEU A 84 -0.51 -12.90 6.47
C LEU A 84 -0.90 -11.57 5.80
N ASP A 85 -1.98 -10.91 6.25
CA ASP A 85 -2.53 -9.74 5.57
C ASP A 85 -1.91 -8.40 6.04
N THR A 86 -1.47 -8.35 7.31
CA THR A 86 -0.94 -7.10 7.92
C THR A 86 0.42 -6.68 7.37
N LYS A 87 1.20 -7.60 6.79
CA LYS A 87 2.53 -7.31 6.21
C LYS A 87 2.45 -6.56 4.87
N ASN A 88 1.27 -6.46 4.27
CA ASN A 88 1.08 -5.90 2.93
C ASN A 88 0.14 -4.69 2.89
N ALA A 89 -0.14 -4.04 4.03
CA ALA A 89 -1.12 -2.96 4.10
C ALA A 89 -0.80 -1.79 3.15
N ALA A 90 0.42 -1.24 3.21
CA ALA A 90 0.86 -0.19 2.31
C ALA A 90 0.87 -0.62 0.82
N SER A 91 1.11 -1.91 0.53
CA SER A 91 0.99 -2.47 -0.82
C SER A 91 -0.45 -2.43 -1.34
N GLN A 92 -1.40 -2.79 -0.48
CA GLN A 92 -2.81 -2.84 -0.82
C GLN A 92 -3.38 -1.45 -1.07
N GLU A 93 -2.98 -0.49 -0.25
CA GLU A 93 -3.36 0.92 -0.39
C GLU A 93 -2.82 1.53 -1.67
N ALA A 94 -1.53 1.30 -1.97
CA ALA A 94 -0.92 1.77 -3.20
C ALA A 94 -1.66 1.20 -4.43
N ARG A 95 -2.03 -0.09 -4.40
CA ARG A 95 -2.85 -0.70 -5.47
C ARG A 95 -4.22 -0.05 -5.62
N GLY A 96 -4.88 0.31 -4.52
CA GLY A 96 -6.15 1.03 -4.54
C GLY A 96 -6.04 2.39 -5.23
N LEU A 97 -5.03 3.17 -4.85
CA LEU A 97 -4.76 4.50 -5.41
C LEU A 97 -4.37 4.45 -6.89
N VAL A 98 -3.59 3.44 -7.31
CA VAL A 98 -3.25 3.26 -8.73
C VAL A 98 -4.51 2.98 -9.55
N ARG A 99 -5.37 2.06 -9.10
CA ARG A 99 -6.65 1.78 -9.80
C ARG A 99 -7.54 3.02 -9.90
N ARG A 100 -7.58 3.83 -8.83
CA ARG A 100 -8.28 5.11 -8.86
C ARG A 100 -7.72 6.04 -9.92
N ASN A 101 -6.41 6.19 -10.00
CA ASN A 101 -5.78 7.03 -11.04
C ASN A 101 -6.10 6.57 -12.46
N GLN A 102 -6.27 5.27 -12.70
CA GLN A 102 -6.70 4.78 -14.02
C GLN A 102 -8.10 5.26 -14.38
N VAL A 103 -9.04 5.18 -13.45
CA VAL A 103 -10.42 5.66 -13.64
C VAL A 103 -10.43 7.17 -13.89
N LEU A 104 -9.66 7.93 -13.11
CA LEU A 104 -9.57 9.38 -13.27
C LEU A 104 -8.92 9.77 -14.61
N ALA A 105 -7.89 9.05 -15.03
CA ALA A 105 -7.23 9.24 -16.32
C ALA A 105 -8.19 8.96 -17.49
N GLU A 106 -8.99 7.90 -17.41
CA GLU A 106 -10.01 7.61 -18.41
C GLU A 106 -11.06 8.72 -18.46
N ARG A 107 -11.54 9.17 -17.30
CA ARG A 107 -12.48 10.29 -17.24
C ARG A 107 -11.91 11.58 -17.83
N TYR A 108 -10.64 11.87 -17.58
CA TYR A 108 -9.94 13.02 -18.17
C TYR A 108 -9.92 12.95 -19.70
N ARG A 109 -9.66 11.75 -20.27
CA ARG A 109 -9.75 11.50 -21.72
C ARG A 109 -11.15 11.67 -22.25
N LEU A 110 -12.15 11.10 -21.58
CA LEU A 110 -13.57 11.23 -21.96
C LEU A 110 -14.05 12.68 -21.95
N LYS A 111 -13.53 13.51 -21.05
CA LYS A 111 -13.81 14.95 -20.99
C LYS A 111 -13.03 15.78 -22.03
N ASN A 112 -12.19 15.16 -22.86
CA ASN A 112 -11.34 15.82 -23.85
C ASN A 112 -10.54 16.99 -23.25
N CYS A 113 -10.02 16.78 -22.04
CA CYS A 113 -9.26 17.78 -21.32
C CYS A 113 -7.93 18.10 -22.04
N SER A 114 -7.45 19.33 -21.85
CA SER A 114 -6.19 19.83 -22.41
C SER A 114 -5.31 20.43 -21.32
N PRO A 115 -3.97 20.23 -21.37
CA PRO A 115 -3.23 19.40 -22.33
C PRO A 115 -3.49 17.90 -22.14
N LYS A 116 -3.11 17.04 -23.10
CA LYS A 116 -3.37 15.61 -22.96
C LYS A 116 -2.52 15.03 -21.84
N ILE A 117 -2.97 13.94 -21.22
CA ILE A 117 -2.23 13.33 -20.09
C ILE A 117 -0.81 12.96 -20.52
N GLU A 118 -0.65 12.48 -21.75
CA GLU A 118 0.63 12.06 -22.35
C GLU A 118 1.63 13.21 -22.51
N ASP A 119 1.15 14.46 -22.56
CA ASP A 119 1.98 15.65 -22.70
C ASP A 119 2.64 16.06 -21.37
N TYR A 120 2.21 15.50 -20.23
CA TYR A 120 2.80 15.73 -18.90
C TYR A 120 4.09 14.92 -18.64
N LYS A 121 4.76 14.43 -19.72
CA LYS A 121 5.90 13.50 -19.71
C LYS A 121 7.06 13.84 -18.77
N GLU A 122 7.23 15.11 -18.39
CA GLU A 122 8.30 15.56 -17.49
C GLU A 122 7.94 15.45 -16.00
N ASN A 123 6.68 15.14 -15.67
CA ASN A 123 6.24 14.98 -14.30
C ASN A 123 5.95 13.49 -14.01
N PRO A 124 6.87 12.74 -13.38
CA PRO A 124 6.72 11.30 -13.10
C PRO A 124 5.53 10.97 -12.18
N ILE A 125 4.80 12.00 -11.72
CA ILE A 125 3.64 11.90 -10.86
C ILE A 125 2.36 11.49 -11.66
N LEU A 126 2.30 11.76 -12.97
CA LEU A 126 1.06 11.56 -13.76
C LEU A 126 1.13 10.40 -14.76
N LEU A 127 2.34 9.92 -15.07
CA LEU A 127 2.60 9.02 -16.18
C LEU A 127 3.71 8.01 -15.83
N ASP A 128 3.67 7.38 -14.65
CA ASP A 128 4.13 5.98 -14.66
C ASP A 128 3.07 5.15 -15.40
N THR A 129 3.05 5.34 -16.71
CA THR A 129 2.31 4.52 -17.68
C THR A 129 2.88 3.11 -17.75
N ASN A 130 3.93 2.81 -16.98
CA ASN A 130 4.29 1.44 -16.64
C ASN A 130 3.45 0.94 -15.47
N TYR A 131 2.13 1.05 -15.62
CA TYR A 131 1.13 0.34 -14.83
C TYR A 131 1.47 -1.17 -14.71
N SER A 132 2.13 -1.72 -15.73
CA SER A 132 2.67 -3.08 -15.76
C SER A 132 3.77 -3.36 -14.71
N GLN A 133 4.57 -2.37 -14.29
CA GLN A 133 5.64 -2.57 -13.30
C GLN A 133 5.13 -2.54 -11.86
N VAL A 134 4.05 -1.80 -11.60
CA VAL A 134 3.37 -1.85 -10.30
C VAL A 134 2.69 -3.21 -10.11
N GLN A 135 2.26 -3.85 -11.19
CA GLN A 135 1.75 -5.23 -11.19
C GLN A 135 2.87 -6.29 -11.10
N SER A 136 4.05 -6.07 -11.70
CA SER A 136 5.14 -7.06 -11.68
C SER A 136 5.93 -7.12 -10.37
N GLN A 137 5.98 -6.05 -9.58
CA GLN A 137 6.51 -6.09 -8.21
C GLN A 137 5.59 -6.83 -7.21
N THR A 138 4.45 -7.37 -7.69
CA THR A 138 3.41 -8.00 -6.85
C THR A 138 3.25 -9.51 -7.05
N THR A 139 4.18 -10.17 -7.76
CA THR A 139 4.16 -11.61 -8.01
C THR A 139 5.39 -12.34 -7.48
N ASN A 140 5.86 -12.00 -6.27
CA ASN A 140 6.61 -12.98 -5.49
C ASN A 140 5.78 -13.29 -4.23
N PRO A 141 5.36 -14.56 -4.04
CA PRO A 141 4.67 -14.99 -2.83
C PRO A 141 5.55 -14.82 -1.57
#